data_AF-A0A925TZ96-F1
#
_entry.id   AF-A0A925TZ96-F1
#
_cell.length_a   1.000
_cell.length_b   1.000
_cell.length_c   1.000
_cell.angle_alpha   90.00
_cell.angle_beta   90.00
_cell.angle_gamma   90.00
#
_symmetry.space_group_name_H-M   'P 1'
#
loop_
_entity.id
_entity.type
_entity.pdbx_description
1 polymer ?
#
loop_
_entity_poly.entity_id
_entity_poly.type
_entity_poly.pdbx_seq_one_letter_code
_entity_poly.pdbx_strand_id
1 'polypeptide(L)'
;MENFKSGFVNIIGKPNAGKSTLLNILVGEKLASITPKAQTTRRRLLGIVTTDEYQIIYSDTPGIVKDPMYKLHEWMNTQIEVALHDADIIFYMVNPGEKTENNPILEKIIKSKIPA
;
A
#
# COMPACT_ATOMS: atom_id res chain seq x y z
N MET A 1 -18.96 -23.04 5.89
CA MET A 1 -18.50 -21.93 5.02
C MET A 1 -19.40 -20.70 5.06
N GLU A 2 -20.56 -20.70 5.75
CA GLU A 2 -21.54 -19.59 5.69
C GLU A 2 -21.10 -18.24 6.28
N ASN A 3 -19.93 -18.14 6.92
CA ASN A 3 -19.43 -16.87 7.50
C ASN A 3 -17.99 -16.50 7.13
N PHE A 4 -17.40 -17.19 6.14
CA PHE A 4 -16.05 -16.84 5.69
C PHE A 4 -16.03 -15.44 5.08
N LYS A 5 -15.09 -14.59 5.51
CA LYS A 5 -14.93 -13.21 4.99
C LYS A 5 -13.63 -13.05 4.22
N SER A 6 -13.64 -12.20 3.21
CA SER A 6 -12.43 -11.78 2.52
C SER A 6 -12.44 -10.29 2.22
N GLY A 7 -11.24 -9.72 2.11
CA GLY A 7 -11.09 -8.31 1.74
C GLY A 7 -9.65 -7.92 1.41
N PHE A 8 -9.52 -6.78 0.73
CA PHE A 8 -8.27 -6.18 0.31
C PHE A 8 -7.85 -5.07 1.26
N VAL A 9 -6.61 -5.16 1.75
CA VAL A 9 -5.99 -4.15 2.62
C VAL A 9 -4.75 -3.60 1.93
N ASN A 10 -4.82 -2.35 1.47
CA ASN A 10 -3.76 -1.76 0.66
C ASN A 10 -2.91 -0.79 1.48
N ILE A 11 -1.60 -1.04 1.56
CA ILE A 11 -0.64 -0.26 2.33
C ILE A 11 -0.02 0.80 1.43
N ILE A 12 -0.32 2.07 1.69
CA ILE A 12 0.05 3.22 0.85
C ILE A 12 0.84 4.24 1.69
N GLY A 13 1.80 4.92 1.08
CA GLY A 13 2.59 5.95 1.76
C GLY A 13 3.83 6.35 0.96
N LYS A 14 4.58 7.33 1.47
CA LYS A 14 5.82 7.79 0.82
C LYS A 14 6.87 6.67 0.74
N PRO A 15 7.90 6.81 -0.14
CA PRO A 15 9.06 5.95 -0.10
C PRO A 15 9.63 5.85 1.32
N ASN A 16 10.09 4.65 1.69
CA ASN A 16 10.70 4.35 3.00
C ASN A 16 9.80 4.54 4.24
N ALA A 17 8.49 4.72 4.10
CA ALA A 17 7.54 4.79 5.23
C ALA A 17 7.34 3.46 6.00
N GLY A 18 8.11 2.41 5.73
CA GLY A 18 8.01 1.12 6.42
C GLY A 18 6.95 0.14 5.86
N LYS A 19 6.34 0.43 4.71
CA LYS A 19 5.27 -0.38 4.09
C LYS A 19 5.61 -1.87 3.94
N SER A 20 6.74 -2.17 3.30
CA SER A 20 7.22 -3.54 3.10
C SER A 20 7.57 -4.25 4.41
N THR A 21 8.01 -3.49 5.42
CA THR A 21 8.23 -4.03 6.77
C THR A 21 6.92 -4.43 7.41
N LEU A 22 5.90 -3.57 7.33
CA LEU A 22 4.56 -3.86 7.83
C LEU A 22 3.95 -5.08 7.12
N LEU A 23 4.07 -5.16 5.78
CA LEU A 23 3.60 -6.32 5.02
C LEU A 23 4.22 -7.62 5.54
N ASN A 24 5.55 -7.68 5.68
CA ASN A 24 6.23 -8.88 6.15
C ASN A 24 5.79 -9.30 7.56
N ILE A 25 5.52 -8.32 8.44
CA ILE A 25 5.01 -8.59 9.79
C ILE A 25 3.58 -9.15 9.72
N LEU A 26 2.70 -8.53 8.92
CA LEU A 26 1.30 -8.95 8.80
C LEU A 26 1.15 -10.33 8.18
N VAL A 27 2.02 -10.68 7.23
CA VAL A 27 2.02 -12.01 6.60
C VAL A 27 2.76 -13.04 7.46
N GLY A 28 3.69 -12.61 8.31
CA GLY A 28 4.47 -13.50 9.18
C GLY A 28 5.73 -14.08 8.50
N GLU A 29 6.06 -13.65 7.28
CA GLU A 29 7.26 -14.08 6.57
C GLU A 29 7.88 -12.94 5.75
N LYS A 30 9.14 -13.12 5.32
CA LYS A 30 9.89 -12.10 4.59
C LYS A 30 9.62 -12.16 3.08
N LEU A 31 8.45 -11.67 2.66
CA LEU A 31 8.06 -11.59 1.24
C LEU A 31 8.71 -10.43 0.49
N ALA A 32 8.69 -9.24 1.10
CA ALA A 32 9.15 -8.00 0.47
C ALA A 32 10.59 -7.67 0.86
N SER A 33 11.33 -7.09 -0.09
CA SER A 33 12.68 -6.58 0.15
C SER A 33 12.64 -5.33 1.01
N ILE A 34 13.40 -5.33 2.12
CA ILE A 34 13.51 -4.19 3.05
C ILE A 34 14.90 -3.58 2.91
N THR A 35 14.95 -2.29 2.58
CA THR A 35 16.20 -1.51 2.46
C THR A 35 15.88 -0.01 2.54
N PRO A 36 16.82 0.83 3.00
CA PRO A 36 16.66 2.28 2.97
C PRO A 36 16.71 2.88 1.56
N LYS A 37 17.11 2.10 0.54
CA LYS A 37 17.13 2.57 -0.84
C LYS A 37 15.69 2.82 -1.31
N ALA A 38 15.39 4.05 -1.73
CA ALA A 38 14.07 4.37 -2.26
C ALA A 38 13.75 3.56 -3.53
N GLN A 39 12.45 3.40 -3.82
CA GLN A 39 11.92 2.79 -5.06
C GLN A 39 12.29 1.31 -5.28
N THR A 40 12.41 0.54 -4.19
CA THR A 40 12.60 -0.91 -4.25
C THR A 40 11.32 -1.66 -4.58
N THR A 41 10.19 -1.25 -4.01
CA THR A 41 8.86 -1.70 -4.43
C THR A 41 8.45 -0.91 -5.67
N ARG A 42 8.69 -1.49 -6.86
CA ARG A 42 8.26 -0.90 -8.14
C ARG A 42 6.93 -1.47 -8.59
N ARG A 43 6.68 -2.75 -8.34
CA ARG A 43 5.40 -3.44 -8.59
C ARG A 43 4.65 -3.59 -7.29
N ARG A 44 3.32 -3.60 -7.37
CA ARG A 44 2.47 -4.04 -6.27
C ARG A 44 2.84 -5.48 -5.90
N LEU A 45 3.06 -5.75 -4.62
CA LEU A 45 3.29 -7.09 -4.10
C LEU A 45 2.10 -7.50 -3.23
N LEU A 46 1.56 -8.69 -3.47
CA LEU A 46 0.47 -9.23 -2.68
C LEU A 46 1.00 -10.18 -1.61
N GLY A 47 0.49 -10.03 -0.40
CA GLY A 47 0.67 -10.97 0.70
C GLY A 47 -0.70 -11.47 1.15
N ILE A 48 -0.91 -12.78 1.17
CA ILE A 48 -2.22 -13.36 1.46
C ILE A 48 -2.13 -14.09 2.79
N VAL A 49 -3.02 -13.73 3.72
CA VAL A 49 -3.16 -14.41 5.01
C VAL A 49 -4.54 -15.03 5.06
N THR A 50 -4.58 -16.36 5.16
CA THR A 50 -5.82 -17.15 5.20
C THR A 50 -5.90 -17.93 6.51
N THR A 51 -7.07 -17.89 7.12
CA THR A 51 -7.47 -18.69 8.29
C THR A 51 -8.72 -19.48 7.94
N ASP A 52 -9.25 -20.27 8.88
CA ASP A 52 -10.52 -20.99 8.68
C ASP A 52 -11.74 -20.04 8.62
N GLU A 53 -11.59 -18.81 9.11
CA GLU A 53 -12.69 -17.84 9.24
C GLU A 53 -12.60 -16.68 8.22
N TYR A 54 -11.41 -16.35 7.74
CA TYR A 54 -11.21 -15.22 6.83
C TYR A 54 -9.98 -15.32 5.95
N GLN A 55 -9.93 -14.47 4.91
CA GLN A 55 -8.76 -14.21 4.10
C GLN A 55 -8.53 -12.71 3.92
N ILE A 56 -7.32 -12.24 4.22
CA ILE A 56 -6.92 -10.87 3.96
C ILE A 56 -5.88 -10.87 2.85
N ILE A 57 -6.13 -10.06 1.81
CA ILE A 57 -5.18 -9.81 0.73
C ILE A 57 -4.52 -8.46 1.01
N TYR A 58 -3.32 -8.51 1.60
CA TYR A 58 -2.49 -7.34 1.78
C TYR A 58 -1.79 -6.96 0.48
N SER A 59 -1.59 -5.67 0.28
CA SER A 59 -0.79 -5.16 -0.82
C SER A 59 0.22 -4.13 -0.34
N ASP A 60 1.50 -4.37 -0.65
CA ASP A 60 2.53 -3.32 -0.60
C ASP A 60 2.60 -2.62 -1.96
N THR A 61 2.37 -1.31 -1.97
CA THR A 61 2.43 -0.50 -3.19
C THR A 61 3.77 0.23 -3.32
N PRO A 62 4.14 0.65 -4.53
CA PRO A 62 5.22 1.62 -4.70
C PRO A 62 5.04 2.85 -3.80
N GLY A 63 6.17 3.42 -3.37
CA GLY A 63 6.14 4.69 -2.64
C GLY A 63 5.61 5.80 -3.53
N ILE A 64 4.74 6.64 -2.99
CA ILE A 64 4.13 7.78 -3.69
C ILE A 64 5.22 8.68 -4.30
N VAL A 65 5.15 8.90 -5.62
CA VAL A 65 6.03 9.83 -6.34
C VAL A 65 5.26 11.10 -6.65
N LYS A 66 5.56 12.18 -5.90
CA LYS A 66 4.89 13.49 -6.05
C LYS A 66 5.17 14.12 -7.41
N ASP A 67 6.43 14.10 -7.84
CA ASP A 67 6.91 14.74 -9.06
C ASP A 67 7.47 13.67 -10.03
N PRO A 68 6.63 13.07 -10.89
CA PRO A 68 7.07 12.09 -11.87
C PRO A 68 7.91 12.77 -12.96
N MET A 69 9.13 12.26 -13.21
CA MET A 69 10.08 12.84 -14.19
C MET A 69 10.30 11.92 -15.40
N TYR A 70 9.90 10.66 -15.31
CA TYR A 70 10.11 9.64 -16.33
C TYR A 70 9.05 8.55 -16.23
N LYS A 71 8.89 7.76 -17.30
CA LYS A 71 7.83 6.75 -17.46
C LYS A 71 7.68 5.76 -16.30
N LEU A 72 8.79 5.40 -15.65
CA LEU A 72 8.74 4.52 -14.49
C LEU A 72 8.01 5.16 -13.31
N HIS A 73 8.19 6.47 -13.06
CA HIS A 73 7.45 7.17 -12.00
C HIS A 73 5.95 7.21 -12.30
N GLU A 74 5.58 7.51 -13.55
CA GLU A 74 4.18 7.50 -13.99
C GLU A 74 3.57 6.12 -13.79
N TRP A 75 4.26 5.08 -14.25
CA TRP A 75 3.82 3.70 -14.09
C TRP A 75 3.75 3.25 -12.63
N MET A 76 4.67 3.71 -11.76
CA MET A 76 4.58 3.43 -10.31
C MET A 76 3.32 4.07 -9.70
N ASN A 77 2.99 5.29 -10.10
CA ASN A 77 1.75 5.95 -9.65
C ASN A 77 0.50 5.22 -10.15
N THR A 78 0.49 4.62 -11.36
CA THR A 78 -0.66 3.81 -11.80
C THR A 78 -0.89 2.58 -10.92
N GLN A 79 0.16 1.99 -10.35
CA GLN A 79 0.00 0.88 -9.39
C GLN A 79 -0.71 1.33 -8.12
N ILE A 80 -0.51 2.58 -7.68
CA ILE A 80 -1.17 3.15 -6.51
C ILE A 80 -2.65 3.41 -6.83
N GLU A 81 -2.96 3.92 -8.03
CA GLU A 81 -4.37 4.11 -8.45
C GLU A 81 -5.16 2.80 -8.46
N VAL A 82 -4.55 1.71 -8.94
CA VAL A 82 -5.17 0.37 -8.90
C VAL A 82 -5.46 -0.05 -7.45
N ALA A 83 -4.50 0.17 -6.54
CA ALA A 83 -4.68 -0.13 -5.13
C ALA A 83 -5.71 0.78 -4.44
N LEU A 84 -5.92 2.02 -4.91
CA LEU A 84 -7.02 2.83 -4.37
C LEU A 84 -8.39 2.34 -4.82
N HIS A 85 -8.47 1.75 -6.02
CA HIS A 85 -9.74 1.30 -6.59
C HIS A 85 -10.24 -0.02 -5.97
N ASP A 86 -9.34 -0.95 -5.65
CA ASP A 86 -9.72 -2.28 -5.16
C ASP A 86 -9.58 -2.47 -3.64
N ALA A 87 -9.25 -1.43 -2.89
CA ALA A 87 -9.17 -1.50 -1.44
C ALA A 87 -10.55 -1.57 -0.79
N ASP A 88 -10.72 -2.50 0.14
CA ASP A 88 -11.78 -2.43 1.15
C ASP A 88 -11.33 -1.58 2.35
N ILE A 89 -10.03 -1.61 2.67
CA ILE A 89 -9.37 -0.80 3.69
C ILE A 89 -8.02 -0.31 3.16
N ILE A 90 -7.66 0.92 3.50
CA ILE A 90 -6.35 1.50 3.19
C ILE A 90 -5.57 1.65 4.50
N PHE A 91 -4.29 1.30 4.50
CA PHE A 91 -3.35 1.69 5.54
C PHE A 91 -2.46 2.80 5.01
N TYR A 92 -2.79 4.05 5.35
CA TYR A 92 -1.97 5.19 4.97
C TYR A 92 -0.83 5.42 5.98
N MET A 93 0.38 5.05 5.59
CA MET A 93 1.58 5.14 6.41
C MET A 93 2.31 6.48 6.22
N VAL A 94 2.67 7.11 7.34
CA VAL A 94 3.43 8.36 7.40
C VAL A 94 4.60 8.24 8.36
N ASN A 95 5.68 8.97 8.09
CA ASN A 95 6.78 9.08 9.04
C ASN A 95 6.48 10.14 10.12
N PRO A 96 7.09 10.02 11.32
CA PRO A 96 6.99 11.05 12.34
C PRO A 96 7.44 12.43 11.81
N GLY A 97 6.63 13.45 12.06
CA GLY A 97 6.91 14.83 11.61
C GLY A 97 6.71 15.07 10.11
N GLU A 98 6.22 14.07 9.37
CA GLU A 98 5.98 14.22 7.94
C GLU A 98 4.77 15.13 7.67
N LYS A 99 4.99 16.20 6.91
CA LYS A 99 3.89 17.03 6.41
C LYS A 99 3.13 16.29 5.31
N THR A 100 1.81 16.24 5.46
CA THR A 100 0.87 15.62 4.52
C THR A 100 0.20 16.64 3.58
N GLU A 101 0.49 17.93 3.78
CA GLU A 101 -0.04 19.03 2.98
C GLU A 101 0.27 18.88 1.48
N ASN A 102 -0.73 19.17 0.63
CA ASN A 102 -0.63 19.10 -0.84
C ASN A 102 -0.17 17.73 -1.38
N ASN A 103 -0.63 16.64 -0.77
CA ASN A 103 -0.43 15.29 -1.30
C ASN A 103 -1.68 14.89 -2.14
N PRO A 104 -1.57 14.87 -3.48
CA PRO A 104 -2.72 14.58 -4.35
C PRO A 104 -3.28 13.17 -4.13
N ILE A 105 -2.47 12.23 -3.66
CA ILE A 105 -2.92 10.87 -3.36
C ILE A 105 -3.71 10.82 -2.06
N LEU A 106 -3.34 11.62 -1.05
CA LEU A 106 -4.11 11.71 0.18
C LEU A 106 -5.51 12.30 -0.07
N GLU A 107 -5.61 13.31 -0.95
CA GLU A 107 -6.91 13.82 -1.38
C GLU A 107 -7.77 12.75 -2.06
N LYS A 108 -7.15 11.88 -2.87
CA LYS A 108 -7.86 10.74 -3.50
C LYS A 108 -8.34 9.73 -2.47
N ILE A 109 -7.51 9.40 -1.47
CA ILE A 109 -7.88 8.52 -0.35
C ILE A 109 -9.09 9.10 0.39
N ILE A 110 -9.06 10.38 0.75
CA ILE A 110 -10.19 11.03 1.45
C ILE A 110 -11.46 11.01 0.60
N LYS A 111 -11.34 11.22 -0.71
CA LYS A 111 -12.48 11.22 -1.65
C LYS A 111 -13.03 9.82 -1.95
N SER A 112 -12.23 8.75 -1.80
CA SER A 112 -12.67 7.39 -2.14
C SER A 112 -13.73 6.83 -1.19
N LYS A 113 -13.88 7.43 0.01
CA LYS A 113 -14.77 6.95 1.09
C LYS A 113 -14.43 5.54 1.60
N ILE A 114 -13.27 5.03 1.23
CA ILE A 114 -12.72 3.78 1.76
C ILE A 114 -12.14 4.09 3.14
N PRO A 115 -12.39 3.28 4.19
CA PRO A 115 -11.75 3.44 5.49
C PRO A 115 -10.22 3.45 5.35
N ALA A 116 -9.55 4.47 5.89
CA ALA A 116 -8.12 4.74 5.67
C ALA A 116 -7.40 5.25 6.92
#